data_AF-A0A849PBW5-F1
#
_entry.id   AF-A0A849PBW5-F1
#
_cell.length_a   1.000
_cell.length_b   1.000
_cell.length_c   1.000
_cell.angle_alpha   90.00
_cell.angle_beta   90.00
_cell.angle_gamma   90.00
#
_symmetry.space_group_name_H-M   'P 1'
#
loop_
_entity.id
_entity.type
_entity.pdbx_description
1 polymer ?
#
loop_
_entity_poly.entity_id
_entity_poly.type
_entity_poly.pdbx_seq_one_letter_code
_entity_poly.pdbx_strand_id
1 'polypeptide(L)'
;MNKKLFLLTSMTIVLTACASTQKDWQGSGHLRIHQNGAAATNPKNFVDVNWQDFSDKILTDNHKRLGIEASHVHDGSLRIVLPSRLIQKNHSISNKATPLLKTIAEKMTENPALRAKIVGHMTNHKQDTLNQTDSLHFAYHTAERLIKQGVFSSRIEVEGRGSIDPLVSLESPRSKDINRRVELYLYQLR
;
A
#
# COMPACT_ATOMS: atom_id res chain seq x y z
N MET A 1 79.07 -27.67 -49.14
CA MET A 1 79.13 -26.20 -49.33
C MET A 1 77.85 -25.75 -50.00
N ASN A 2 77.31 -24.62 -49.55
CA ASN A 2 76.22 -23.79 -50.13
C ASN A 2 74.86 -23.83 -49.40
N LYS A 3 74.60 -22.68 -48.76
CA LYS A 3 73.39 -22.28 -48.02
C LYS A 3 72.23 -21.99 -48.98
N LYS A 4 71.01 -22.39 -48.60
CA LYS A 4 69.70 -21.85 -49.03
C LYS A 4 68.69 -22.27 -47.96
N LEU A 5 67.59 -21.58 -47.65
CA LEU A 5 67.06 -20.23 -47.84
C LEU A 5 65.76 -20.28 -47.02
N PHE A 6 65.46 -19.22 -46.26
CA PHE A 6 64.29 -19.09 -45.38
C PHE A 6 62.96 -19.33 -46.12
N LEU A 7 62.03 -20.05 -45.49
CA LEU A 7 60.59 -20.04 -45.81
C LEU A 7 59.81 -19.79 -44.53
N LEU A 8 59.29 -18.56 -44.37
CA LEU A 8 58.26 -18.23 -43.39
C LEU A 8 56.94 -18.88 -43.83
N THR A 9 56.33 -19.66 -42.95
CA THR A 9 54.91 -20.06 -43.07
C THR A 9 54.14 -19.42 -41.91
N SER A 10 53.15 -18.59 -42.25
CA SER A 10 52.29 -17.90 -41.29
C SER A 10 51.33 -18.90 -40.62
N MET A 11 51.34 -18.93 -39.29
CA MET A 11 50.43 -19.74 -38.48
C MET A 11 49.12 -18.98 -38.29
N THR A 12 48.05 -19.41 -38.95
CA THR A 12 46.70 -18.85 -38.78
C THR A 12 46.09 -19.43 -37.50
N ILE A 13 45.91 -18.59 -36.47
CA ILE A 13 45.28 -18.95 -35.20
C ILE A 13 43.77 -18.90 -35.38
N VAL A 14 43.09 -20.05 -35.33
CA VAL A 14 41.63 -20.14 -35.23
C VAL A 14 41.24 -19.91 -33.78
N LEU A 15 40.64 -18.75 -33.48
CA LEU A 15 40.06 -18.45 -32.18
C LEU A 15 38.67 -19.11 -32.06
N THR A 16 38.62 -20.20 -31.32
CA THR A 16 37.40 -20.86 -30.87
C THR A 16 36.70 -19.98 -29.82
N ALA A 17 35.52 -19.45 -30.14
CA ALA A 17 34.70 -18.73 -29.17
C ALA A 17 34.01 -19.71 -28.22
N CYS A 18 34.28 -19.59 -26.91
CA CYS A 18 33.53 -20.27 -25.86
C CYS A 18 32.11 -19.68 -25.77
N ALA A 19 31.09 -20.50 -26.01
CA ALA A 19 29.71 -20.16 -25.69
C ALA A 19 29.48 -20.33 -24.17
N SER A 20 29.34 -19.21 -23.44
CA SER A 20 28.86 -19.22 -22.06
C SER A 20 27.33 -19.19 -22.05
N THR A 21 26.73 -20.21 -21.45
CA THR A 21 25.29 -20.28 -21.19
C THR A 21 24.94 -19.36 -20.03
N GLN A 22 24.45 -18.15 -20.34
CA GLN A 22 23.99 -17.21 -19.34
C GLN A 22 22.60 -17.62 -18.86
N LYS A 23 22.51 -18.06 -17.60
CA LYS A 23 21.26 -18.34 -16.90
C LYS A 23 20.58 -17.00 -16.60
N ASP A 24 19.51 -16.69 -17.34
CA ASP A 24 18.77 -15.44 -17.18
C ASP A 24 18.20 -15.30 -15.77
N TRP A 25 18.79 -14.40 -14.99
CA TRP A 25 18.29 -13.98 -13.70
C TRP A 25 17.33 -12.81 -13.92
N GLN A 26 16.03 -13.08 -13.77
CA GLN A 26 14.96 -12.13 -14.08
C GLN A 26 14.72 -11.18 -12.90
N GLY A 27 15.67 -10.26 -12.69
CA GLY A 27 15.49 -9.12 -11.80
C GLY A 27 14.55 -8.07 -12.42
N SER A 28 13.56 -7.64 -11.65
CA SER A 28 12.41 -6.81 -12.05
C SER A 28 12.70 -5.33 -12.36
N GLY A 29 13.88 -5.01 -12.89
CA GLY A 29 14.37 -3.62 -13.01
C GLY A 29 14.81 -3.17 -14.41
N HIS A 30 14.60 -3.95 -15.48
CA HIS A 30 14.93 -3.49 -16.83
C HIS A 30 13.68 -3.00 -17.56
N LEU A 31 13.73 -1.78 -18.11
CA LEU A 31 12.76 -1.34 -19.11
C LEU A 31 12.88 -2.28 -20.31
N ARG A 32 11.79 -2.99 -20.63
CA ARG A 32 11.66 -3.68 -21.91
C ARG A 32 11.39 -2.64 -22.98
N ILE A 33 12.41 -2.30 -23.76
CA ILE A 33 12.28 -1.46 -24.96
C ILE A 33 12.18 -2.41 -26.16
N HIS A 34 11.13 -2.28 -26.97
CA HIS A 34 11.06 -3.00 -28.24
C HIS A 34 12.17 -2.47 -29.17
N GLN A 35 12.72 -3.31 -30.07
CA GLN A 35 13.78 -2.89 -31.00
C GLN A 35 13.41 -1.69 -31.89
N ASN A 36 12.12 -1.35 -31.99
CA ASN A 36 11.60 -0.18 -32.69
C ASN A 36 11.49 1.09 -31.81
N GLY A 37 12.02 1.08 -30.59
CA GLY A 37 11.97 2.21 -29.66
C GLY A 37 10.60 2.45 -29.00
N ALA A 38 9.59 1.62 -29.27
CA ALA A 38 8.31 1.70 -28.60
C ALA A 38 8.41 1.16 -27.16
N ALA A 39 7.80 1.87 -26.22
CA ALA A 39 7.59 1.34 -24.88
C ALA A 39 6.82 0.01 -24.99
N ALA A 40 7.29 -1.03 -24.29
CA ALA A 40 6.49 -2.24 -24.12
C ALA A 40 5.24 -1.86 -23.33
N THR A 41 4.18 -1.51 -24.03
CA THR A 41 2.86 -1.31 -23.45
C THR A 41 2.35 -2.70 -23.11
N ASN A 42 2.71 -3.17 -21.93
CA ASN A 42 1.85 -4.10 -21.24
C ASN A 42 0.99 -3.23 -20.32
N PRO A 43 -0.13 -2.64 -20.81
CA PRO A 43 -1.12 -2.15 -19.88
C PRO A 43 -1.52 -3.40 -19.11
N LYS A 44 -1.04 -3.53 -17.87
CA LYS A 44 -1.74 -4.39 -16.94
C LYS A 44 -3.13 -3.82 -16.94
N ASN A 45 -4.09 -4.53 -17.56
CA ASN A 45 -5.50 -4.18 -17.49
C ASN A 45 -5.83 -4.21 -16.00
N PHE A 46 -5.71 -3.06 -15.35
CA PHE A 46 -6.11 -2.89 -13.98
C PHE A 46 -7.63 -3.02 -14.01
N VAL A 47 -8.14 -4.13 -13.51
CA VAL A 47 -9.57 -4.26 -13.29
C VAL A 47 -9.94 -3.18 -12.29
N ASP A 48 -10.84 -2.27 -12.70
CA ASP A 48 -11.32 -1.23 -11.81
C ASP A 48 -12.01 -1.89 -10.61
N VAL A 49 -11.69 -1.40 -9.42
CA VAL A 49 -12.30 -1.95 -8.22
C VAL A 49 -13.74 -1.47 -8.10
N ASN A 50 -14.68 -2.42 -8.05
CA ASN A 50 -16.06 -2.11 -7.69
C ASN A 50 -16.15 -1.81 -6.18
N TRP A 51 -16.22 -0.53 -5.83
CA TRP A 51 -16.29 -0.08 -4.46
C TRP A 51 -17.62 -0.38 -3.78
N GLN A 52 -18.74 -0.43 -4.53
CA GLN A 52 -20.04 -0.75 -3.96
C GLN A 52 -20.03 -2.18 -3.42
N ASP A 53 -19.70 -3.16 -4.27
CA ASP A 53 -19.62 -4.57 -3.89
C ASP A 53 -18.64 -4.80 -2.74
N PHE A 54 -17.50 -4.09 -2.77
CA PHE A 54 -16.51 -4.22 -1.72
C PHE A 54 -17.01 -3.62 -0.39
N SER A 55 -17.70 -2.48 -0.43
CA SER A 55 -18.30 -1.87 0.75
C SER A 55 -19.35 -2.78 1.39
N ASP A 56 -20.19 -3.43 0.58
CA ASP A 56 -21.20 -4.39 1.04
C ASP A 56 -20.56 -5.62 1.69
N LYS A 57 -19.45 -6.11 1.12
CA LYS A 57 -18.66 -7.20 1.69
C LYS A 57 -18.08 -6.85 3.06
N ILE A 58 -17.58 -5.63 3.25
CA ILE A 58 -16.94 -5.22 4.51
C ILE A 58 -17.93 -4.69 5.54
N LEU A 59 -19.13 -4.21 5.18
CA LEU A 59 -20.11 -3.66 6.11
C LEU A 59 -21.15 -4.69 6.57
N THR A 60 -20.67 -5.80 7.12
CA THR A 60 -21.53 -6.81 7.78
C THR A 60 -22.28 -6.22 8.99
N ASP A 61 -23.36 -6.86 9.42
CA ASP A 61 -24.11 -6.45 10.63
C ASP A 61 -23.23 -6.37 11.88
N ASN A 62 -22.25 -7.27 12.00
CA ASN A 62 -21.29 -7.22 13.10
C ASN A 62 -20.41 -5.97 13.04
N HIS A 63 -19.93 -5.60 11.85
CA HIS A 63 -19.12 -4.38 11.68
C HIS A 63 -19.95 -3.11 11.92
N LYS A 64 -21.20 -3.07 11.44
CA LYS A 64 -22.14 -1.98 11.73
C LYS A 64 -22.41 -1.83 13.22
N ARG A 65 -22.61 -2.95 13.94
CA ARG A 65 -22.76 -2.95 15.42
C ARG A 65 -21.51 -2.45 16.16
N LEU A 66 -20.33 -2.54 15.55
CA LEU A 66 -19.10 -1.97 16.09
C LEU A 66 -18.95 -0.47 15.77
N GLY A 67 -19.86 0.10 14.97
CA GLY A 67 -19.85 1.50 14.53
C GLY A 67 -18.90 1.76 13.36
N ILE A 68 -18.54 0.72 12.59
CA ILE A 68 -17.74 0.89 11.38
C ILE A 68 -18.64 1.40 10.26
N GLU A 69 -18.15 2.41 9.55
CA GLU A 69 -18.83 3.01 8.41
C GLU A 69 -17.92 2.96 7.17
N ALA A 70 -18.52 2.90 5.98
CA ALA A 70 -17.80 3.07 4.73
C ALA A 70 -18.62 3.96 3.78
N SER A 71 -17.93 4.80 3.00
CA SER A 71 -18.55 5.77 2.11
C SER A 71 -17.64 6.06 0.92
N HIS A 72 -18.24 6.31 -0.24
CA HIS A 72 -17.51 6.75 -1.42
C HIS A 72 -17.15 8.22 -1.28
N VAL A 73 -15.94 8.57 -1.66
CA VAL A 73 -15.47 9.96 -1.72
C VAL A 73 -15.51 10.43 -3.17
N HIS A 74 -15.69 11.74 -3.38
CA HIS A 74 -15.81 12.35 -4.70
C HIS A 74 -14.58 12.13 -5.61
N ASP A 75 -13.42 11.86 -5.02
CA ASP A 75 -12.16 11.57 -5.73
C ASP A 75 -12.08 10.11 -6.25
N GLY A 76 -13.10 9.31 -5.95
CA GLY A 76 -13.19 7.90 -6.33
C GLY A 76 -12.52 6.95 -5.35
N SER A 77 -12.09 7.42 -4.18
CA SER A 77 -11.64 6.56 -3.09
C SER A 77 -12.81 6.02 -2.26
N LEU A 78 -12.58 4.88 -1.60
CA LEU A 78 -13.47 4.35 -0.57
C LEU A 78 -12.91 4.73 0.81
N ARG A 79 -13.67 5.51 1.57
CA ARG A 79 -13.34 5.88 2.95
C ARG A 79 -14.02 4.93 3.93
N ILE A 80 -13.24 4.38 4.85
CA ILE A 80 -13.69 3.47 5.92
C ILE A 80 -13.34 4.08 7.26
N VAL A 81 -14.30 4.18 8.17
CA VAL A 81 -14.12 4.82 9.48
C VAL A 81 -14.14 3.77 10.60
N LEU A 82 -13.08 3.76 11.40
CA LEU A 82 -12.96 2.96 12.61
C LEU A 82 -13.18 3.87 13.83
N PRO A 83 -14.25 3.68 14.63
CA PRO A 83 -14.58 4.57 15.74
C PRO A 83 -13.68 4.36 16.97
N SER A 84 -13.69 5.33 17.89
CA SER A 84 -12.96 5.34 19.17
C SER A 84 -13.02 4.02 19.95
N ARG A 85 -14.19 3.36 19.95
CA ARG A 85 -14.43 2.04 20.58
C ARG A 85 -13.46 0.94 20.13
N LEU A 86 -12.96 1.02 18.89
CA LEU A 86 -12.00 0.06 18.35
C LEU A 86 -10.56 0.43 18.66
N ILE A 87 -10.29 1.61 19.23
CA ILE A 87 -8.96 2.10 19.57
C ILE A 87 -8.74 1.92 21.07
N GLN A 88 -7.78 1.05 21.43
CA GLN A 88 -7.47 0.71 22.81
C GLN A 88 -6.71 1.83 23.53
N LYS A 89 -6.55 1.70 24.86
CA LYS A 89 -5.87 2.71 25.69
C LYS A 89 -4.40 2.90 25.31
N ASN A 90 -3.74 1.84 24.88
CA ASN A 90 -2.36 1.83 24.36
C ASN A 90 -2.29 2.16 22.86
N HIS A 91 -3.32 2.78 22.30
CA HIS A 91 -3.40 3.22 20.90
C HIS A 91 -3.49 2.10 19.84
N SER A 92 -3.38 0.82 20.23
CA SER A 92 -3.56 -0.30 19.31
C SER A 92 -5.01 -0.48 18.88
N ILE A 93 -5.20 -1.04 17.69
CA ILE A 93 -6.53 -1.39 17.18
C ILE A 93 -6.99 -2.72 17.77
N SER A 94 -8.21 -2.73 18.30
CA SER A 94 -8.87 -3.90 18.87
C SER A 94 -8.92 -5.07 17.89
N ASN A 95 -8.71 -6.28 18.40
CA ASN A 95 -8.85 -7.52 17.63
C ASN A 95 -10.26 -7.70 17.02
N LYS A 96 -11.28 -6.98 17.49
CA LYS A 96 -12.61 -6.97 16.87
C LYS A 96 -12.60 -6.44 15.43
N ALA A 97 -11.62 -5.61 15.08
CA ALA A 97 -11.42 -5.12 13.71
C ALA A 97 -10.61 -6.08 12.82
N THR A 98 -10.13 -7.22 13.35
CA THR A 98 -9.31 -8.18 12.58
C THR A 98 -10.01 -8.65 11.30
N PRO A 99 -11.28 -9.07 11.33
CA PRO A 99 -11.93 -9.58 10.11
C PRO A 99 -11.98 -8.52 9.01
N LEU A 100 -12.39 -7.29 9.36
CA LEU A 100 -12.39 -6.14 8.46
C LEU A 100 -10.99 -5.89 7.86
N LEU A 101 -9.96 -5.72 8.69
CA LEU A 101 -8.62 -5.39 8.22
C LEU A 101 -8.00 -6.52 7.40
N LYS A 102 -8.35 -7.77 7.68
CA LYS A 102 -7.95 -8.92 6.85
C LYS A 102 -8.60 -8.85 5.47
N THR A 103 -9.90 -8.60 5.38
CA THR A 103 -10.59 -8.46 4.08
C THR A 103 -10.04 -7.28 3.25
N ILE A 104 -9.68 -6.18 3.90
CA ILE A 104 -8.99 -5.06 3.25
C ILE A 104 -7.62 -5.48 2.72
N ALA A 105 -6.81 -6.15 3.53
CA ALA A 105 -5.49 -6.63 3.14
C ALA A 105 -5.55 -7.64 1.99
N GLU A 106 -6.52 -8.57 2.00
CA GLU A 106 -6.79 -9.50 0.91
C GLU A 106 -7.10 -8.74 -0.39
N LYS A 107 -8.03 -7.77 -0.35
CA LYS A 107 -8.39 -6.96 -1.52
C LYS A 107 -7.18 -6.18 -2.08
N MET A 108 -6.36 -5.60 -1.21
CA MET A 108 -5.13 -4.92 -1.62
C MET A 108 -4.12 -5.90 -2.24
N THR A 109 -3.98 -7.10 -1.69
CA THR A 109 -3.06 -8.13 -2.22
C THR A 109 -3.52 -8.60 -3.60
N GLU A 110 -4.82 -8.81 -3.81
CA GLU A 110 -5.42 -9.17 -5.10
C GLU A 110 -5.29 -8.07 -6.16
N ASN A 111 -5.20 -6.79 -5.73
CA ASN A 111 -5.20 -5.63 -6.62
C ASN A 111 -3.94 -4.78 -6.40
N PRO A 112 -2.81 -5.06 -7.10
CA PRO A 112 -1.53 -4.37 -6.87
C PRO A 112 -1.55 -2.85 -7.10
N ALA A 113 -2.51 -2.31 -7.84
CA ALA A 113 -2.71 -0.87 -8.02
C ALA A 113 -3.32 -0.18 -6.78
N LEU A 114 -3.95 -0.93 -5.86
CA LEU A 114 -4.54 -0.32 -4.68
C LEU A 114 -3.48 0.24 -3.73
N ARG A 115 -3.81 1.37 -3.14
CA ARG A 115 -3.06 2.05 -2.09
C ARG A 115 -4.01 2.36 -0.94
N ALA A 116 -3.44 2.52 0.25
CA ALA A 116 -4.18 2.92 1.44
C ALA A 116 -3.56 4.20 2.00
N LYS A 117 -4.41 5.17 2.36
CA LYS A 117 -4.03 6.29 3.22
C LYS A 117 -4.78 6.16 4.53
N ILE A 118 -4.06 6.20 5.64
CA ILE A 118 -4.62 6.00 6.97
C ILE A 118 -4.40 7.27 7.78
N VAL A 119 -5.50 7.88 8.23
CA VAL A 119 -5.50 9.15 8.94
C VAL A 119 -6.08 8.94 10.33
N GLY A 120 -5.31 9.25 11.36
CA GLY A 120 -5.79 9.23 12.74
C GLY A 120 -6.29 10.61 13.15
N HIS A 121 -7.35 10.64 13.95
CA HIS A 121 -7.93 11.85 14.51
C HIS A 121 -8.15 11.72 16.02
N MET A 122 -8.12 12.87 16.69
CA MET A 122 -8.26 13.03 18.13
C MET A 122 -9.24 14.16 18.46
N THR A 123 -9.62 14.22 19.74
CA THR A 123 -10.40 15.32 20.33
C THR A 123 -9.49 16.45 20.78
N ASN A 124 -10.04 17.60 21.18
CA ASN A 124 -9.29 18.79 21.61
C ASN A 124 -8.93 18.85 23.12
N HIS A 125 -8.85 17.73 23.84
CA HIS A 125 -8.71 17.77 25.31
C HIS A 125 -7.29 17.78 25.85
N LYS A 126 -6.34 17.29 25.04
CA LYS A 126 -4.91 17.38 25.36
C LYS A 126 -4.30 18.52 24.56
N GLN A 127 -3.05 18.84 24.88
CA GLN A 127 -2.21 19.70 24.07
C GLN A 127 -2.13 19.18 22.63
N ASP A 128 -2.09 20.10 21.65
CA ASP A 128 -2.12 19.75 20.23
C ASP A 128 -1.02 18.78 19.82
N THR A 129 0.21 18.97 20.31
CA THR A 129 1.33 18.06 20.05
C THR A 129 1.07 16.63 20.53
N LEU A 130 0.39 16.47 21.67
CA LEU A 130 0.00 15.15 22.18
C LEU A 130 -1.12 14.55 21.35
N ASN A 131 -2.12 15.33 20.96
CA ASN A 131 -3.19 14.87 20.06
C ASN A 131 -2.62 14.43 18.72
N GLN A 132 -1.68 15.19 18.17
CA GLN A 132 -0.97 14.88 16.94
C GLN A 132 -0.25 13.53 17.05
N THR A 133 0.50 13.33 18.14
CA THR A 133 1.24 12.10 18.41
C THR A 133 0.32 10.88 18.58
N ASP A 134 -0.72 10.99 19.41
CA ASP A 134 -1.69 9.91 19.63
C ASP A 134 -2.43 9.55 18.34
N SER A 135 -2.85 10.55 17.58
CA SER A 135 -3.53 10.34 16.30
C SER A 135 -2.62 9.62 15.28
N LEU A 136 -1.33 9.97 15.22
CA LEU A 136 -0.36 9.28 14.39
C LEU A 136 -0.18 7.82 14.81
N HIS A 137 -0.15 7.54 16.13
CA HIS A 137 -0.06 6.16 16.63
C HIS A 137 -1.27 5.31 16.24
N PHE A 138 -2.48 5.86 16.22
CA PHE A 138 -3.67 5.11 15.75
C PHE A 138 -3.54 4.69 14.30
N ALA A 139 -3.11 5.62 13.44
CA ALA A 139 -2.91 5.37 12.03
C ALA A 139 -1.78 4.36 11.80
N TYR A 140 -0.66 4.51 12.51
CA TYR A 140 0.47 3.60 12.46
C TYR A 140 0.10 2.17 12.88
N HIS A 141 -0.59 1.99 14.02
CA HIS A 141 -1.01 0.65 14.46
C HIS A 141 -2.05 0.02 13.52
N THR A 142 -2.86 0.83 12.83
CA THR A 142 -3.74 0.31 11.77
C THR A 142 -2.92 -0.17 10.57
N ALA A 143 -1.90 0.59 10.15
CA ALA A 143 -0.97 0.19 9.09
C ALA A 143 -0.23 -1.11 9.41
N GLU A 144 0.30 -1.24 10.63
CA GLU A 144 0.98 -2.46 11.08
C GLU A 144 0.09 -3.70 10.96
N ARG A 145 -1.22 -3.54 11.19
CA ARG A 145 -2.18 -4.64 11.06
C ARG A 145 -2.36 -5.06 9.61
N LEU A 146 -2.37 -4.13 8.67
CA LEU A 146 -2.40 -4.46 7.22
C LEU A 146 -1.08 -5.09 6.76
N ILE A 147 0.05 -4.58 7.24
CA ILE A 147 1.39 -5.11 6.92
C ILE A 147 1.54 -6.55 7.41
N LYS A 148 1.11 -6.83 8.65
CA LYS A 148 1.07 -8.18 9.21
C LYS A 148 0.19 -9.15 8.41
N GLN A 149 -0.73 -8.64 7.59
CA GLN A 149 -1.59 -9.43 6.70
C GLN A 149 -1.08 -9.48 5.25
N GLY A 150 0.15 -9.02 4.99
CA GLY A 150 0.83 -9.17 3.70
C GLY A 150 0.81 -7.93 2.80
N VAL A 151 0.24 -6.80 3.23
CA VAL A 151 0.30 -5.55 2.45
C VAL A 151 1.69 -4.94 2.56
N PHE A 152 2.36 -4.70 1.43
CA PHE A 152 3.64 -4.00 1.41
C PHE A 152 3.51 -2.57 1.96
N SER A 153 4.44 -2.16 2.83
CA SER A 153 4.44 -0.83 3.47
C SER A 153 4.50 0.31 2.46
N SER A 154 5.17 0.13 1.32
CA SER A 154 5.23 1.11 0.22
C SER A 154 3.87 1.43 -0.41
N ARG A 155 2.81 0.70 -0.04
CA ARG A 155 1.44 0.90 -0.50
C ARG A 155 0.55 1.60 0.53
N ILE A 156 1.11 1.97 1.68
CA ILE A 156 0.38 2.54 2.81
C ILE A 156 1.00 3.89 3.20
N GLU A 157 0.19 4.93 3.21
CA GLU A 157 0.52 6.24 3.79
C GLU A 157 -0.13 6.36 5.17
N VAL A 158 0.56 7.00 6.11
CA VAL A 158 0.12 7.19 7.49
C VAL A 158 0.20 8.68 7.84
N GLU A 159 -0.89 9.22 8.38
CA GLU A 159 -1.01 10.61 8.78
C GLU A 159 -1.71 10.69 10.16
N GLY A 160 -1.23 11.57 11.03
CA GLY A 160 -1.96 12.02 12.22
C GLY A 160 -2.46 13.44 12.00
N ARG A 161 -3.70 13.75 12.37
CA ARG A 161 -4.27 15.11 12.25
C ARG A 161 -4.58 15.78 13.59
N GLY A 162 -4.34 15.10 14.71
CA GLY A 162 -4.77 15.61 16.00
C GLY A 162 -6.25 15.97 15.98
N SER A 163 -6.60 17.19 16.39
CA SER A 163 -7.99 17.67 16.47
C SER A 163 -8.41 18.65 15.36
N ILE A 164 -7.59 18.85 14.32
CA ILE A 164 -7.76 19.93 13.33
C ILE A 164 -8.85 19.66 12.29
N ASP A 165 -9.40 18.45 12.24
CA ASP A 165 -10.39 18.00 11.25
C ASP A 165 -11.56 17.24 11.93
N PRO A 166 -12.40 17.94 12.72
CA PRO A 166 -13.49 17.33 13.47
C PRO A 166 -14.70 17.05 12.56
N LEU A 167 -15.33 15.87 12.71
CA LEU A 167 -16.59 15.56 12.02
C LEU A 167 -17.79 16.26 12.67
N VAL A 168 -17.70 16.51 13.96
CA VAL A 168 -18.75 17.14 14.77
C VAL A 168 -18.13 18.15 15.72
N SER A 169 -18.91 19.16 16.12
CA SER A 169 -18.48 20.20 17.06
C SER A 169 -17.78 19.61 18.29
N LEU A 170 -16.65 20.20 18.70
CA LEU A 170 -15.82 19.71 19.79
C LEU A 170 -16.37 20.04 21.20
N GLU A 171 -17.49 20.75 21.27
CA GLU A 171 -18.03 21.32 22.51
C GLU A 171 -18.84 20.33 23.37
N SER A 172 -19.26 19.20 22.82
CA SER A 172 -20.09 18.21 23.53
C SER A 172 -19.32 16.95 23.94
N PRO A 173 -19.59 16.37 25.13
CA PRO A 173 -19.06 15.06 25.52
C PRO A 173 -19.33 13.94 24.52
N ARG A 174 -20.48 13.97 23.83
CA ARG A 174 -20.84 12.95 22.83
C ARG A 174 -19.98 13.05 21.57
N SER A 175 -19.50 14.25 21.23
CA SER A 175 -18.65 14.51 20.06
C SER A 175 -17.24 13.94 20.20
N LYS A 176 -16.79 13.73 21.44
CA LYS A 176 -15.44 13.26 21.76
C LYS A 176 -15.17 11.88 21.13
N ASP A 177 -16.11 10.97 21.31
CA ASP A 177 -15.97 9.60 20.82
C ASP A 177 -16.11 9.49 19.29
N ILE A 178 -16.78 10.46 18.67
CA ILE A 178 -16.92 10.54 17.21
C ILE A 178 -15.62 11.08 16.59
N ASN A 179 -15.03 12.13 17.18
CA ASN A 179 -13.83 12.76 16.63
C ASN A 179 -12.57 11.92 16.85
N ARG A 180 -12.51 11.10 17.91
CA ARG A 180 -11.45 10.08 18.09
C ARG A 180 -11.72 8.88 17.18
N ARG A 181 -11.04 8.83 16.04
CA ARG A 181 -11.29 7.81 15.00
C ARG A 181 -10.05 7.57 14.15
N VAL A 182 -10.09 6.52 13.35
CA VAL A 182 -9.18 6.33 12.21
C VAL A 182 -10.01 6.31 10.94
N GLU A 183 -9.56 7.05 9.93
CA GLU A 183 -10.12 7.02 8.58
C GLU A 183 -9.11 6.32 7.66
N LEU A 184 -9.56 5.28 6.97
CA LEU A 184 -8.78 4.53 6.00
C LEU A 184 -9.38 4.76 4.62
N TYR A 185 -8.59 5.32 3.73
CA TYR A 185 -8.93 5.60 2.35
C TYR A 185 -8.28 4.56 1.46
N LEU A 186 -9.08 3.81 0.69
CA LEU A 186 -8.59 2.93 -0.37
C LEU A 186 -8.77 3.62 -1.72
N TYR A 187 -7.71 3.65 -2.52
CA TYR A 187 -7.73 4.25 -3.84
C TYR A 187 -6.87 3.46 -4.81
N GLN A 188 -7.19 3.58 -6.10
CA GLN A 188 -6.50 2.88 -7.17
C GLN A 188 -5.63 3.86 -7.94
N LEU A 189 -4.36 3.50 -8.16
CA LEU A 189 -3.51 4.23 -9.10
C LEU A 189 -4.03 4.04 -10.52
N ARG A 190 -4.16 5.14 -11.26
CA ARG A 190 -4.53 5.18 -12.67
C ARG A 190 -3.31 5.55 -13.51
#